data_AF-A0A5J6SPK8-F1
#
_entry.id   AF-A0A5J6SPK8-F1
#
_cell.length_a   1.000
_cell.length_b   1.000
_cell.length_c   1.000
_cell.angle_alpha   90.00
_cell.angle_beta   90.00
_cell.angle_gamma   90.00
#
_symmetry.space_group_name_H-M   'P 1'
#
loop_
_entity.id
_entity.type
_entity.pdbx_description
1 polymer ?
#
loop_
_entity_poly.entity_id
_entity_poly.type
_entity_poly.pdbx_seq_one_letter_code
_entity_poly.pdbx_strand_id
1 'polypeptide(L)'
;MLKTKNSKREIPIPEILIDELLKHQKQQRIRKERFGEEYHDQDFINCRENGTEQVPGNLLRLMKRLISPQFAFPLQTKPMLLTVTNPFPLK
;
A
#
# COMPACT_ATOMS: atom_id res chain seq x y z
N MET A 1 -21.27 -5.42 -7.96
CA MET A 1 -20.88 -5.87 -6.60
C MET A 1 -21.34 -4.84 -5.58
N LEU A 2 -22.24 -5.21 -4.66
CA LEU A 2 -22.74 -4.31 -3.61
C LEU A 2 -21.71 -4.25 -2.47
N LYS A 3 -21.06 -3.09 -2.26
CA LYS A 3 -20.13 -2.90 -1.15
C LYS A 3 -20.92 -3.01 0.16
N THR A 4 -20.59 -3.99 1.00
CA THR A 4 -21.25 -4.15 2.31
C THR A 4 -20.76 -3.07 3.27
N LYS A 5 -21.64 -2.65 4.20
CA LYS A 5 -21.32 -1.64 5.22
C LYS A 5 -20.04 -2.00 6.01
N ASN A 6 -19.75 -3.28 6.16
CA ASN A 6 -18.58 -3.83 6.86
C ASN A 6 -17.22 -3.47 6.22
N SER A 7 -17.19 -3.03 4.96
CA SER A 7 -15.94 -2.67 4.28
C SER A 7 -15.38 -1.30 4.70
N LYS A 8 -16.24 -0.38 5.16
CA LYS A 8 -15.84 0.91 5.71
C LYS A 8 -15.61 0.74 7.21
N ARG A 9 -14.38 0.95 7.65
CA ARG A 9 -13.98 0.84 9.07
C ARG A 9 -12.94 1.89 9.40
N GLU A 10 -12.94 2.31 10.64
CA GLU A 10 -11.89 3.15 11.21
C GLU A 10 -10.74 2.26 11.67
N ILE A 11 -9.52 2.72 11.44
CA ILE A 11 -8.30 2.01 11.83
C ILE A 11 -7.47 3.00 12.65
N PRO A 12 -7.04 2.65 13.88
CA PRO A 12 -6.17 3.52 14.65
C PRO A 12 -4.83 3.66 13.91
N ILE A 13 -4.42 4.91 13.72
CA ILE A 13 -3.16 5.26 13.06
C ILE A 13 -2.12 5.55 14.14
N PRO A 14 -0.97 4.88 14.16
CA PRO A 14 0.09 5.18 15.12
C PRO A 14 0.69 6.55 14.84
N GLU A 15 1.13 7.25 15.88
CA GLU A 15 1.64 8.63 15.77
C GLU A 15 2.85 8.75 14.83
N ILE A 16 3.74 7.76 14.83
CA ILE A 16 4.89 7.66 13.90
C ILE A 16 4.42 7.71 12.44
N LEU A 17 3.26 7.13 12.12
CA LEU A 17 2.73 7.14 10.76
C LEU A 17 2.11 8.50 10.40
N ILE A 18 1.59 9.25 11.38
CA ILE A 18 1.04 10.59 11.15
C ILE A 18 2.14 11.52 10.63
N ASP A 19 3.32 11.50 11.26
CA ASP A 19 4.46 12.32 10.86
C ASP A 19 4.91 12.02 9.43
N GLU A 20 4.98 10.75 9.06
CA GLU A 20 5.33 10.33 7.70
C GLU A 20 4.27 10.74 6.67
N LEU A 21 2.98 10.65 7.02
CA LEU A 21 1.88 11.11 6.15
C LEU A 21 1.94 12.62 5.92
N LEU A 22 2.24 13.42 6.96
CA LEU A 22 2.39 14.87 6.84
C LEU A 22 3.59 15.26 5.98
N LYS A 23 4.73 14.58 6.14
CA LYS A 23 5.91 14.75 5.26
C LYS A 23 5.56 14.43 3.81
N HIS A 24 4.85 13.33 3.58
CA HIS A 24 4.41 12.92 2.25
C HIS A 24 3.43 13.93 1.63
N GLN A 25 2.49 14.46 2.41
CA GLN A 25 1.57 15.52 1.96
C GLN A 25 2.34 16.77 1.51
N LYS A 26 3.38 17.20 2.25
CA LYS A 26 4.24 18.31 1.85
C LYS A 26 4.95 18.04 0.52
N GLN A 27 5.43 16.81 0.30
CA GLN A 27 6.04 16.43 -0.97
C GLN A 27 5.05 16.45 -2.13
N GLN A 28 3.80 16.04 -1.90
CA GLN A 28 2.75 16.13 -2.93
C GLN A 28 2.47 17.58 -3.32
N ARG A 29 2.43 18.50 -2.35
CA ARG A 29 2.28 19.93 -2.67
C ARG A 29 3.43 20.44 -3.54
N ILE A 30 4.66 20.06 -3.24
CA ILE A 30 5.84 20.40 -4.06
C ILE A 30 5.71 19.83 -5.48
N ARG A 31 5.23 18.58 -5.62
CA ARG A 31 4.98 17.97 -6.94
C ARG A 31 3.88 18.71 -7.69
N LYS A 32 2.78 19.06 -7.01
CA LYS A 32 1.69 19.84 -7.59
C LYS A 32 2.17 21.19 -8.11
N GLU A 33 2.97 21.91 -7.33
CA GLU A 33 3.60 23.16 -7.76
C GLU A 33 4.55 22.95 -8.96
N ARG A 34 5.31 21.85 -8.97
CA ARG A 34 6.26 21.52 -10.04
C ARG A 34 5.58 21.16 -11.37
N PHE A 35 4.49 20.38 -11.33
CA PHE A 35 3.78 19.93 -12.53
C PHE A 35 2.73 20.94 -13.01
N GLY A 36 2.32 21.89 -12.15
CA GLY A 36 1.40 22.96 -12.53
C GLY A 36 0.09 22.41 -13.10
N GLU A 37 -0.22 22.79 -14.34
CA GLU A 37 -1.44 22.36 -15.05
C GLU A 37 -1.44 20.87 -15.43
N GLU A 38 -0.27 20.23 -15.50
CA GLU A 38 -0.15 18.80 -15.80
C GLU A 38 -0.40 17.93 -14.56
N TYR A 39 -0.58 18.53 -13.38
CA TYR A 39 -0.88 17.79 -12.17
C TYR A 39 -2.37 17.43 -12.10
N HIS A 40 -2.67 16.13 -12.09
CA HIS A 40 -4.02 15.62 -11.97
C HIS A 40 -4.41 15.48 -10.49
N ASP A 41 -5.05 16.49 -9.93
CA ASP A 41 -5.51 16.46 -8.54
C ASP A 41 -6.79 15.62 -8.38
N GLN A 42 -6.64 14.43 -7.80
CA GLN A 42 -7.71 13.44 -7.60
C GLN A 42 -7.91 13.08 -6.12
N ASP A 43 -7.37 13.88 -5.20
CA ASP A 43 -7.40 13.65 -3.75
C ASP A 43 -6.81 12.31 -3.30
N PHE A 44 -5.87 11.76 -4.09
CA PHE A 44 -5.18 10.52 -3.74
C PHE A 44 -4.02 10.77 -2.77
N ILE A 45 -3.98 9.98 -1.70
CA ILE A 45 -2.83 9.97 -0.78
C ILE A 45 -1.61 9.33 -1.44
N ASN A 46 -1.80 8.25 -2.21
CA ASN A 46 -0.71 7.55 -2.91
C ASN A 46 -0.95 7.63 -4.42
N CYS A 47 -0.29 8.58 -5.06
CA CYS A 47 -0.36 8.84 -6.49
C CYS A 47 1.02 8.82 -7.15
N ARG A 48 1.05 8.80 -8.47
CA ARG A 48 2.26 9.07 -9.25
C ARG A 48 2.66 10.55 -9.12
N GLU A 49 3.84 10.89 -9.65
CA GLU A 49 4.37 12.25 -9.55
C GLU A 49 3.46 13.32 -10.16
N ASN A 50 2.71 12.96 -11.21
CA ASN A 50 1.75 13.81 -11.89
C ASN A 50 0.32 13.76 -11.30
N GLY A 51 0.14 13.19 -10.10
CA GLY A 51 -1.17 13.10 -9.44
C GLY A 51 -2.06 11.94 -9.90
N THR A 52 -1.70 11.22 -10.96
CA THR A 52 -2.50 10.08 -11.47
C THR A 52 -2.44 8.86 -10.57
N GLU A 53 -3.41 7.97 -10.74
CA GLU A 53 -3.51 6.71 -10.00
C GLU A 53 -2.27 5.81 -10.13
N GLN A 54 -1.92 5.18 -9.01
CA GLN A 54 -0.87 4.19 -8.99
C GLN A 54 -1.44 2.83 -9.43
N VAL A 55 -0.87 2.26 -10.49
CA VAL A 55 -1.29 0.95 -10.99
C VAL A 55 -0.75 -0.14 -10.05
N PRO A 56 -1.60 -1.04 -9.52
CA PRO A 56 -1.18 -2.05 -8.54
C PRO A 56 -0.04 -2.96 -9.03
N GLY A 57 -0.02 -3.31 -10.32
CA GLY A 57 1.04 -4.13 -10.91
C GLY A 57 2.42 -3.46 -10.84
N ASN A 58 2.48 -2.14 -11.00
CA ASN A 58 3.73 -1.39 -10.88
C ASN A 58 4.24 -1.37 -9.43
N LEU A 59 3.32 -1.22 -8.47
CA LEU A 59 3.66 -1.31 -7.04
C LEU A 59 4.21 -2.70 -6.70
N LEU A 60 3.53 -3.77 -7.13
CA LEU A 60 3.97 -5.13 -6.89
C LEU A 60 5.36 -5.40 -7.49
N ARG A 61 5.60 -4.94 -8.72
CA ARG A 61 6.92 -5.06 -9.38
C ARG A 61 8.01 -4.30 -8.62
N LEU A 62 7.71 -3.08 -8.15
CA LEU A 62 8.63 -2.31 -7.32
C LEU A 62 8.96 -3.05 -6.01
N MET A 63 7.94 -3.54 -5.31
CA MET A 63 8.11 -4.29 -4.07
C MET A 63 8.95 -5.56 -4.29
N LYS A 64 8.67 -6.33 -5.34
CA LYS A 64 9.47 -7.51 -5.72
C LYS A 64 10.94 -7.16 -5.98
N ARG A 65 11.21 -6.00 -6.59
CA ARG A 65 12.58 -5.51 -6.82
C ARG A 65 13.27 -5.13 -5.50
N LEU A 66 12.56 -4.50 -4.56
CA LEU A 66 13.13 -4.13 -3.26
C LEU A 66 13.45 -5.38 -2.40
N ILE A 67 12.64 -6.43 -2.52
CA ILE A 67 12.82 -7.71 -1.81
C ILE A 67 13.85 -8.62 -2.52
N SER A 68 14.37 -8.21 -3.69
CA SER A 68 15.39 -8.98 -4.43
C SER A 68 16.60 -9.34 -3.54
N PRO A 69 17.33 -10.42 -3.85
CA PRO A 69 18.12 -11.20 -2.88
C PRO A 69 19.22 -10.44 -2.11
N GLN A 70 19.51 -9.21 -2.50
CA GLN A 70 20.30 -8.23 -1.76
C GLN A 70 19.80 -8.02 -0.31
N PHE A 71 18.48 -8.11 -0.10
CA PHE A 71 17.80 -7.93 1.20
C PHE A 71 17.13 -9.22 1.70
N ALA A 72 17.40 -10.37 1.07
CA ALA A 72 16.93 -11.65 1.56
C ALA A 72 17.70 -11.99 2.84
N PHE A 73 17.21 -11.53 3.99
CA PHE A 73 17.45 -12.23 5.24
C PHE A 73 17.13 -13.71 5.00
N PRO A 74 17.93 -14.66 5.51
CA PRO A 74 17.60 -16.06 5.42
C PRO A 74 16.30 -16.27 6.21
N LEU A 75 15.17 -16.17 5.51
CA LEU A 75 13.93 -16.73 5.97
C LEU A 75 14.26 -18.22 6.09
N GLN A 76 14.51 -18.66 7.32
CA GLN A 76 14.49 -20.07 7.66
C GLN A 76 13.07 -20.56 7.37
N THR A 77 12.76 -20.81 6.11
CA THR A 77 11.57 -21.56 5.73
C THR A 77 11.87 -23.00 6.07
N LYS A 78 11.73 -23.35 7.36
CA LYS A 78 11.27 -24.71 7.65
C LYS A 78 9.96 -24.86 6.88
N PRO A 79 9.80 -25.91 6.05
CA PRO A 79 8.50 -26.22 5.49
C PRO A 79 7.61 -26.63 6.66
N MET A 80 6.90 -25.67 7.24
CA MET A 80 5.78 -25.98 8.11
C MET A 80 4.70 -26.52 7.19
N LEU A 81 4.57 -27.85 7.16
CA LEU A 81 3.41 -28.53 6.61
C LEU A 81 2.18 -27.95 7.32
N LEU A 82 1.53 -26.97 6.69
CA LEU A 82 0.21 -26.51 7.07
C LEU A 82 -0.75 -27.63 6.69
N THR A 83 -0.95 -28.58 7.60
CA THR A 83 -2.14 -29.42 7.57
C THR A 83 -3.33 -28.49 7.76
N VAL A 84 -4.00 -28.16 6.65
CA VAL A 84 -5.30 -27.51 6.67
C VAL A 84 -6.29 -28.52 7.25
N THR A 85 -6.38 -28.60 8.56
CA THR A 85 -7.54 -29.17 9.24
C THR A 85 -8.54 -28.03 9.38
N ASN A 86 -9.48 -27.95 8.42
CA ASN A 86 -10.65 -27.09 8.49
C ASN A 86 -11.40 -27.30 9.82
N PRO A 87 -11.54 -26.30 10.70
CA PRO A 87 -12.28 -26.44 11.95
C PRO A 87 -13.69 -25.81 11.84
N PHE A 88 -14.32 -25.82 10.66
CA PHE A 88 -15.69 -25.32 10.49
C PHE A 88 -16.56 -26.33 9.75
N PRO A 89 -17.50 -27.00 10.45
CA PRO A 89 -18.52 -27.80 9.79
C PRO A 89 -19.54 -26.88 9.12
N LEU A 90 -19.79 -27.09 7.83
CA LEU A 90 -20.94 -26.53 7.14
C LEU A 90 -22.20 -27.16 7.74
N LYS A 91 -23.07 -26.34 8.33
CA LYS A 91 -24.45 -26.69 8.65
C LYS A 91 -25.32 -26.54 7.41
#